data_AF-A0A434A7J5-F1
#
_entry.id   AF-A0A434A7J5-F1
#
_cell.length_a   1.000
_cell.length_b   1.000
_cell.length_c   1.000
_cell.angle_alpha   90.00
_cell.angle_beta   90.00
_cell.angle_gamma   90.00
#
_symmetry.space_group_name_H-M   'P 1'
#
loop_
_entity.id
_entity.type
_entity.pdbx_description
1 polymer ?
#
loop_
_entity_poly.entity_id
_entity_poly.type
_entity_poly.pdbx_seq_one_letter_code
_entity_poly.pdbx_strand_id
1 'polypeptide(L)'
;MLFQFFSGTLQLKNSKDKHLPFKYDFEDYMGVQDYSKMFVTKLLRTGSGQCHSMPLLYLILAEEISAEAYLALSPNHSYIRFPDDNGKWYNVELTNGMFSTESYISQSGYVKSEALQNKIYMENLSKKELLSQHLSDLAGGYIYKFGYDEFAQQIIDKALQLYPKSISANLIQANINTVRFENVMSSLGINPRDNKQLQNIRNFPNAVVLLNQVNTQYALIDNLGYEHMPPEAYQQWLQLMRGEKQKEENKAIEKQFKGLLGKPIKTLKD
;
A
#
# COMPACT_ATOMS: atom_id res chain seq x y z
N MET A 1 -13.56 18.04 -4.64
CA MET A 1 -12.67 18.98 -3.94
C MET A 1 -11.31 18.36 -3.63
N LEU A 2 -11.25 17.25 -2.87
CA LEU A 2 -9.96 16.63 -2.48
C LEU A 2 -9.06 16.25 -3.65
N PHE A 3 -9.60 15.65 -4.73
CA PHE A 3 -8.80 15.39 -5.94
C PHE A 3 -8.07 16.65 -6.43
N GLN A 4 -8.77 17.79 -6.55
CA GLN A 4 -8.17 19.05 -6.99
C GLN A 4 -7.16 19.61 -5.98
N PHE A 5 -7.34 19.35 -4.69
CA PHE A 5 -6.38 19.72 -3.65
C PHE A 5 -5.05 18.96 -3.82
N PHE A 6 -5.09 17.71 -4.25
CA PHE A 6 -3.86 16.94 -4.50
C PHE A 6 -3.25 17.19 -5.88
N SER A 7 -4.05 17.42 -6.92
CA SER A 7 -3.56 17.47 -8.31
C SER A 7 -3.48 18.87 -8.91
N GLY A 8 -4.12 19.87 -8.31
CA GLY A 8 -4.27 21.22 -8.86
C GLY A 8 -3.69 22.33 -7.99
N THR A 9 -3.42 23.47 -8.63
CA THR A 9 -3.19 24.73 -7.93
C THR A 9 -4.53 25.38 -7.59
N LEU A 10 -4.77 25.71 -6.32
CA LEU A 10 -6.03 26.31 -5.86
C LEU A 10 -5.80 27.73 -5.33
N GLN A 11 -6.71 28.64 -5.67
CA GLN A 11 -6.72 29.98 -5.08
C GLN A 11 -7.31 29.90 -3.67
N LEU A 12 -6.57 30.36 -2.68
CA LEU A 12 -7.07 30.43 -1.31
C LEU A 12 -8.07 31.58 -1.18
N LYS A 13 -9.22 31.31 -0.56
CA LYS A 13 -10.25 32.32 -0.34
C LYS A 13 -9.67 33.45 0.52
N ASN A 14 -9.86 34.70 0.08
CA ASN A 14 -9.39 35.90 0.78
C ASN A 14 -7.86 35.98 0.99
N SER A 15 -7.06 35.22 0.24
CA SER A 15 -5.60 35.37 0.20
C SER A 15 -5.12 35.53 -1.24
N LYS A 16 -3.98 36.21 -1.41
CA LYS A 16 -3.24 36.24 -2.70
C LYS A 16 -2.45 34.96 -2.92
N ASP A 17 -2.22 34.18 -1.86
CA ASP A 17 -1.49 32.93 -1.91
C ASP A 17 -2.29 31.84 -2.60
N LYS A 18 -1.55 30.91 -3.20
CA LYS A 18 -2.10 29.74 -3.88
C LYS A 18 -1.64 28.49 -3.15
N HIS A 19 -2.56 27.55 -2.99
CA HIS A 19 -2.21 26.18 -2.66
C HIS A 19 -1.56 25.53 -3.89
N LEU A 20 -0.42 24.88 -3.68
CA LEU A 20 0.27 24.11 -4.71
C LEU A 20 -0.01 22.61 -4.49
N PRO A 21 -0.15 21.83 -5.57
CA PRO A 21 -0.40 20.40 -5.44
C PRO A 21 0.78 19.69 -4.78
N PHE A 22 0.50 18.59 -4.10
CA PHE A 22 1.53 17.69 -3.59
C PHE A 22 2.27 17.02 -4.75
N LYS A 23 3.55 16.73 -4.55
CA LYS A 23 4.40 16.11 -5.57
C LYS A 23 4.86 14.72 -5.14
N TYR A 24 4.86 13.78 -6.07
CA TYR A 24 5.47 12.47 -5.81
C TYR A 24 7.00 12.60 -5.70
N ASP A 25 7.58 11.96 -4.69
CA ASP A 25 9.01 11.97 -4.39
C ASP A 25 9.70 10.73 -5.00
N PHE A 26 10.33 10.89 -6.15
CA PHE A 26 10.95 9.76 -6.85
C PHE A 26 12.30 9.33 -6.28
N GLU A 27 12.86 10.07 -5.32
CA GLU A 27 14.09 9.69 -4.65
C GLU A 27 13.76 8.76 -3.48
N ASP A 28 14.43 7.61 -3.37
CA ASP A 28 14.19 6.63 -2.30
C ASP A 28 12.70 6.34 -2.06
N TYR A 29 11.97 6.09 -3.15
CA TYR A 29 10.51 5.97 -3.14
C TYR A 29 9.98 4.79 -2.31
N MET A 30 10.85 3.82 -2.01
CA MET A 30 10.57 2.70 -1.10
C MET A 30 10.93 2.99 0.36
N GLY A 31 11.52 4.16 0.67
CA GLY A 31 11.95 4.52 2.03
C GLY A 31 13.03 3.59 2.60
N VAL A 32 13.92 3.06 1.74
CA VAL A 32 14.98 2.14 2.14
C VAL A 32 16.08 2.90 2.89
N GLN A 33 16.41 4.12 2.45
CA GLN A 33 17.42 4.95 3.09
C GLN A 33 16.83 5.81 4.20
N ASP A 34 15.65 6.38 3.98
CA ASP A 34 14.92 7.20 4.93
C ASP A 34 13.46 6.72 5.04
N TYR A 35 13.18 5.94 6.10
CA TYR A 35 11.85 5.41 6.36
C TYR A 35 10.80 6.51 6.57
N SER A 36 11.21 7.74 6.92
CA SER A 36 10.26 8.87 7.07
C SER A 36 9.58 9.26 5.76
N LYS A 37 10.08 8.80 4.60
CA LYS A 37 9.40 8.94 3.31
C LYS A 37 8.03 8.27 3.26
N MET A 38 7.77 7.28 4.12
CA MET A 38 6.45 6.66 4.25
C MET A 38 5.47 7.53 5.04
N PHE A 39 5.92 8.57 5.74
CA PHE A 39 5.08 9.28 6.71
C PHE A 39 4.27 10.43 6.09
N VAL A 40 3.01 10.53 6.50
CA VAL A 40 2.14 11.68 6.22
C VAL A 40 2.74 12.98 6.77
N THR A 41 3.45 12.94 7.89
CA THR A 41 4.09 14.12 8.49
C THR A 41 5.19 14.70 7.61
N LYS A 42 5.99 13.85 6.94
CA LYS A 42 6.98 14.28 5.94
C LYS A 42 6.30 14.93 4.75
N LEU A 43 5.22 14.31 4.25
CA LEU A 43 4.40 14.85 3.15
C LEU A 43 3.86 16.25 3.50
N LEU A 44 3.23 16.41 4.67
CA LEU A 44 2.70 17.70 5.12
C LEU A 44 3.77 18.78 5.26
N ARG A 45 4.96 18.42 5.77
CA ARG A 45 6.06 19.38 5.98
C ARG A 45 6.71 19.82 4.67
N THR A 46 6.83 18.92 3.70
CA THR A 46 7.66 19.14 2.50
C THR A 46 6.83 19.38 1.23
N GLY A 47 5.53 19.10 1.25
CA GLY A 47 4.69 19.11 0.07
C GLY A 47 4.96 17.95 -0.90
N SER A 48 5.79 16.96 -0.51
CA SER A 48 6.15 15.84 -1.36
C SER A 48 6.19 14.51 -0.61
N GLY A 49 5.67 13.45 -1.21
CA GLY A 49 5.54 12.15 -0.56
C GLY A 49 5.43 10.99 -1.54
N GLN A 50 5.14 9.81 -1.00
CA GLN A 50 5.05 8.56 -1.73
C GLN A 50 3.62 8.08 -1.96
N CYS A 51 3.49 7.08 -2.81
CA CYS A 51 2.25 6.36 -3.10
C CYS A 51 1.60 5.75 -1.86
N HIS A 52 2.36 5.59 -0.78
CA HIS A 52 1.83 5.23 0.53
C HIS A 52 1.31 6.46 1.30
N SER A 53 2.14 7.47 1.53
CA SER A 53 1.77 8.65 2.34
C SER A 53 0.64 9.51 1.73
N MET A 54 0.57 9.62 0.39
CA MET A 54 -0.38 10.52 -0.28
C MET A 54 -1.83 10.02 -0.15
N PRO A 55 -2.16 8.74 -0.44
CA PRO A 55 -3.47 8.18 -0.15
C PRO A 55 -3.85 8.28 1.33
N LEU A 56 -2.91 8.06 2.25
CA LEU A 56 -3.21 8.19 3.68
C LEU A 56 -3.60 9.61 4.07
N LEU A 57 -2.91 10.63 3.56
CA LEU A 57 -3.32 12.02 3.78
C LEU A 57 -4.69 12.30 3.14
N TYR A 58 -4.97 11.75 1.96
CA TYR A 58 -6.27 11.90 1.32
C TYR A 58 -7.38 11.33 2.22
N LEU A 59 -7.18 10.14 2.79
CA LEU A 59 -8.15 9.50 3.68
C LEU A 59 -8.37 10.30 4.96
N ILE A 60 -7.30 10.81 5.59
CA ILE A 60 -7.40 11.68 6.76
C ILE A 60 -8.28 12.90 6.45
N LEU A 61 -8.05 13.55 5.31
CA LEU A 61 -8.82 14.72 4.90
C LEU A 61 -10.26 14.36 4.50
N ALA A 62 -10.48 13.18 3.90
CA ALA A 62 -11.81 12.69 3.58
C ALA A 62 -12.62 12.44 4.84
N GLU A 63 -12.04 11.78 5.84
CA GLU A 63 -12.69 11.53 7.13
C GLU A 63 -13.04 12.85 7.85
N GLU A 64 -12.11 13.82 7.87
CA GLU A 64 -12.33 15.14 8.50
C GLU A 64 -13.52 15.89 7.89
N ILE A 65 -13.72 15.80 6.57
CA ILE A 65 -14.85 16.44 5.89
C ILE A 65 -16.08 15.53 5.75
N SER A 66 -16.09 14.37 6.40
CA SER A 66 -17.16 13.37 6.30
C SER A 66 -17.43 12.89 4.87
N ALA A 67 -16.40 12.84 4.02
CA ALA A 67 -16.46 12.28 2.67
C ALA A 67 -16.15 10.79 2.69
N GLU A 68 -16.89 10.03 1.88
CA GLU A 68 -16.66 8.60 1.69
C GLU A 68 -15.46 8.35 0.78
N ALA A 69 -14.44 7.66 1.30
CA ALA A 69 -13.26 7.23 0.55
C ALA A 69 -12.63 6.00 1.19
N TYR A 70 -11.97 5.17 0.38
CA TYR A 70 -11.36 3.91 0.79
C TYR A 70 -9.92 3.82 0.27
N LEU A 71 -9.05 3.21 1.08
CA LEU A 71 -7.76 2.76 0.60
C LEU A 71 -7.98 1.50 -0.24
N ALA A 72 -7.30 1.40 -1.37
CA ALA A 72 -7.17 0.17 -2.14
C ALA A 72 -5.70 -0.09 -2.44
N LEU A 73 -5.36 -1.37 -2.58
CA LEU A 73 -3.99 -1.83 -2.77
C LEU A 73 -3.81 -2.44 -4.16
N SER A 74 -2.61 -2.30 -4.70
CA SER A 74 -2.06 -3.12 -5.76
C SER A 74 -0.63 -3.52 -5.35
N PRO A 75 0.03 -4.47 -6.03
CA PRO A 75 1.41 -4.84 -5.70
C PRO A 75 2.32 -3.62 -5.53
N ASN A 76 2.95 -3.51 -4.36
CA ASN A 76 3.83 -2.41 -3.94
C ASN A 76 3.23 -0.99 -4.05
N HIS A 77 1.90 -0.85 -4.02
CA HIS A 77 1.25 0.43 -4.29
C HIS A 77 -0.12 0.56 -3.61
N SER A 78 -0.51 1.79 -3.30
CA SER A 78 -1.83 2.11 -2.77
C SER A 78 -2.44 3.32 -3.47
N TYR A 79 -3.76 3.33 -3.57
CA TYR A 79 -4.53 4.37 -4.24
C TYR A 79 -5.89 4.55 -3.57
N ILE A 80 -6.66 5.56 -3.99
CA ILE A 80 -7.95 5.90 -3.39
C ILE A 80 -9.10 5.43 -4.27
N ARG A 81 -10.14 4.88 -3.63
CA ARG A 81 -11.43 4.60 -4.27
C ARG A 81 -12.54 5.39 -3.58
N PHE A 82 -13.47 5.96 -4.34
CA PHE A 82 -14.66 6.59 -3.80
C PHE A 82 -15.84 6.52 -4.78
N PRO A 83 -17.09 6.50 -4.28
CA PRO A 83 -18.28 6.61 -5.12
C PRO A 83 -18.65 8.08 -5.39
N ASP A 84 -19.30 8.34 -6.52
CA ASP A 84 -20.09 9.57 -6.71
C ASP A 84 -21.52 9.43 -6.15
N ASP A 85 -22.28 10.52 -6.18
CA ASP A 85 -23.68 10.56 -5.71
C ASP A 85 -24.63 9.60 -6.46
N ASN A 86 -24.21 9.08 -7.63
CA ASN A 86 -24.97 8.09 -8.41
C ASN A 86 -24.49 6.65 -8.17
N GLY A 87 -23.55 6.44 -7.23
CA GLY A 87 -22.96 5.15 -6.92
C GLY A 87 -21.90 4.67 -7.91
N LYS A 88 -21.44 5.51 -8.85
CA LYS A 88 -20.34 5.16 -9.75
C LYS A 88 -19.02 5.30 -9.00
N TRP A 89 -18.20 4.26 -9.07
CA TRP A 89 -16.89 4.23 -8.43
C TRP A 89 -15.81 4.88 -9.28
N TYR A 90 -14.91 5.59 -8.62
CA TYR A 90 -13.74 6.23 -9.19
C TYR A 90 -12.49 5.79 -8.44
N ASN A 91 -11.41 5.54 -9.17
CA ASN A 91 -10.08 5.35 -8.60
C ASN A 91 -9.25 6.60 -8.84
N VAL A 92 -8.60 7.11 -7.81
CA VAL A 92 -7.68 8.25 -7.88
C VAL A 92 -6.26 7.78 -7.58
N GLU A 93 -5.39 8.04 -8.56
CA GLU A 93 -3.97 7.82 -8.49
C GLU A 93 -3.25 9.11 -8.13
N LEU A 94 -2.74 9.18 -6.91
CA LEU A 94 -2.10 10.40 -6.39
C LEU A 94 -0.62 10.51 -6.83
N THR A 95 -0.01 9.44 -7.33
CA THR A 95 1.36 9.43 -7.86
C THR A 95 1.49 10.31 -9.10
N ASN A 96 0.46 10.34 -9.94
CA ASN A 96 0.41 11.17 -11.14
C ASN A 96 -0.73 12.21 -11.11
N GLY A 97 -1.54 12.23 -10.05
CA GLY A 97 -2.63 13.18 -9.86
C GLY A 97 -3.79 12.97 -10.83
N MET A 98 -4.07 11.73 -11.23
CA MET A 98 -5.07 11.39 -12.25
C MET A 98 -6.12 10.41 -11.74
N PHE A 99 -7.25 10.34 -12.43
CA PHE A 99 -8.15 9.21 -12.33
C PHE A 99 -7.59 8.00 -13.09
N SER A 100 -7.80 6.80 -12.55
CA SER A 100 -7.37 5.55 -13.16
C SER A 100 -8.53 4.57 -13.36
N THR A 101 -8.52 3.86 -14.48
CA THR A 101 -9.47 2.78 -14.77
C THR A 101 -9.05 1.50 -14.06
N GLU A 102 -10.01 0.64 -13.73
CA GLU A 102 -9.70 -0.67 -13.14
C GLU A 102 -8.85 -1.52 -14.10
N SER A 103 -9.10 -1.42 -15.41
CA SER A 103 -8.30 -2.09 -16.44
C SER A 103 -6.84 -1.63 -16.41
N TYR A 104 -6.58 -0.33 -16.26
CA TYR A 104 -5.22 0.19 -16.14
C TYR A 104 -4.53 -0.35 -14.89
N ILE A 105 -5.20 -0.32 -13.74
CA ILE A 105 -4.63 -0.80 -12.47
C ILE A 105 -4.30 -2.30 -12.55
N SER A 106 -5.22 -3.11 -13.08
CA SER A 106 -5.04 -4.55 -13.23
C SER A 106 -3.93 -4.90 -14.23
N GLN A 107 -3.87 -4.24 -15.39
CA GLN A 107 -2.90 -4.55 -16.44
C GLN A 107 -1.48 -4.04 -16.12
N SER A 108 -1.37 -2.94 -15.40
CA SER A 108 -0.07 -2.32 -15.09
C SER A 108 0.54 -2.83 -13.79
N GLY A 109 -0.27 -3.28 -12.83
CA GLY A 109 0.15 -3.49 -11.45
C GLY A 109 0.74 -4.85 -11.08
N TYR A 110 1.12 -5.74 -12.01
CA TYR A 110 1.57 -7.12 -11.70
C TYR A 110 0.55 -7.93 -10.87
N VAL A 111 -0.75 -7.76 -11.18
CA VAL A 111 -1.82 -8.41 -10.41
C VAL A 111 -2.12 -9.80 -10.99
N LYS A 112 -1.82 -10.86 -10.23
CA LYS A 112 -2.23 -12.24 -10.56
C LYS A 112 -3.73 -12.46 -10.42
N SER A 113 -4.27 -13.39 -11.21
CA SER A 113 -5.69 -13.79 -11.15
C SER A 113 -6.08 -14.30 -9.75
N GLU A 114 -5.19 -15.05 -9.11
CA GLU A 114 -5.34 -15.58 -7.75
C GLU A 114 -5.46 -14.44 -6.73
N ALA A 115 -4.70 -13.35 -6.90
CA ALA A 115 -4.76 -12.19 -6.03
C ALA A 115 -6.13 -11.48 -6.11
N LEU A 116 -6.71 -11.41 -7.30
CA LEU A 116 -8.06 -10.90 -7.51
C LEU A 116 -9.12 -11.83 -6.90
N GLN A 117 -8.99 -13.15 -7.10
CA GLN A 117 -9.89 -14.15 -6.51
C GLN A 117 -9.86 -14.10 -4.98
N ASN A 118 -8.67 -13.95 -4.39
CA ASN A 118 -8.47 -13.85 -2.96
C ASN A 118 -8.78 -12.47 -2.38
N LYS A 119 -9.08 -11.48 -3.23
CA LYS A 119 -9.48 -10.12 -2.83
C LYS A 119 -8.42 -9.42 -1.97
N ILE A 120 -7.14 -9.60 -2.33
CA ILE A 120 -6.02 -8.93 -1.65
C ILE A 120 -5.61 -7.61 -2.33
N TYR A 121 -6.08 -7.38 -3.56
CA TYR A 121 -5.84 -6.16 -4.33
C TYR A 121 -7.12 -5.67 -4.98
N MET A 122 -7.13 -4.38 -5.33
CA MET A 122 -8.21 -3.68 -6.03
C MET A 122 -9.57 -3.67 -5.30
N GLU A 123 -9.53 -3.90 -3.99
CA GLU A 123 -10.70 -3.91 -3.12
C GLU A 123 -10.69 -2.69 -2.18
N ASN A 124 -11.87 -2.31 -1.70
CA ASN A 124 -11.99 -1.29 -0.66
C ASN A 124 -11.60 -1.91 0.67
N LEU A 125 -10.52 -1.44 1.29
CA LEU A 125 -10.20 -1.89 2.65
C LEU A 125 -11.29 -1.41 3.61
N SER A 126 -11.86 -2.36 4.35
CA SER A 126 -12.68 -2.05 5.52
C SER A 126 -11.84 -1.38 6.62
N LYS A 127 -12.50 -0.75 7.61
CA LYS A 127 -11.79 -0.14 8.75
C LYS A 127 -10.88 -1.13 9.50
N LYS A 128 -11.29 -2.41 9.59
CA LYS A 128 -10.47 -3.46 10.22
C LYS A 128 -9.24 -3.80 9.37
N GLU A 129 -9.39 -3.89 8.07
CA GLU A 129 -8.29 -4.19 7.14
C GLU A 129 -7.32 -3.01 7.03
N LEU A 130 -7.84 -1.77 7.02
CA LEU A 130 -7.03 -0.56 7.09
C LEU A 130 -6.23 -0.49 8.40
N LEU A 131 -6.84 -0.84 9.55
CA LEU A 131 -6.12 -0.93 10.82
C LEU A 131 -5.03 -2.01 10.79
N SER A 132 -5.27 -3.15 10.14
CA SER A 132 -4.22 -4.16 9.91
C SER A 132 -3.05 -3.60 9.09
N GLN A 133 -3.34 -2.79 8.06
CA GLN A 133 -2.31 -2.12 7.28
C GLN A 133 -1.49 -1.16 8.16
N HIS A 134 -2.13 -0.34 9.00
CA HIS A 134 -1.42 0.58 9.90
C HIS A 134 -0.55 -0.13 10.95
N LEU A 135 -1.01 -1.28 11.47
CA LEU A 135 -0.19 -2.11 12.34
C LEU A 135 1.01 -2.68 11.58
N SER A 136 0.83 -3.05 10.31
CA SER A 136 1.94 -3.48 9.45
C SER A 136 2.94 -2.35 9.22
N ASP A 137 2.48 -1.12 8.99
CA ASP A 137 3.33 0.07 8.85
C ASP A 137 4.10 0.37 10.15
N LEU A 138 3.44 0.24 11.30
CA LEU A 138 4.06 0.37 12.62
C LEU A 138 5.15 -0.68 12.84
N ALA A 139 4.86 -1.95 12.51
CA ALA A 139 5.84 -3.03 12.62
C ALA A 139 7.03 -2.79 11.68
N GLY A 140 6.79 -2.37 10.44
CA GLY A 140 7.86 -2.06 9.48
C GLY A 140 8.77 -0.94 9.98
N GLY A 141 8.21 0.17 10.46
CA GLY A 141 8.99 1.28 11.01
C GLY A 141 9.73 0.93 12.30
N TYR A 142 9.11 0.09 13.16
CA TYR A 142 9.77 -0.43 14.35
C TYR A 142 10.96 -1.31 13.98
N ILE A 143 10.77 -2.29 13.10
CA ILE A 143 11.81 -3.22 12.65
C ILE A 143 12.96 -2.48 11.99
N TYR A 144 12.65 -1.47 11.17
CA TYR A 144 13.68 -0.62 10.55
C TYR A 144 14.58 0.04 11.60
N LYS A 145 14.01 0.50 12.72
CA LYS A 145 14.74 1.25 13.74
C LYS A 145 15.40 0.37 14.81
N PHE A 146 14.76 -0.72 15.21
CA PHE A 146 15.14 -1.51 16.39
C PHE A 146 15.47 -2.97 16.06
N GLY A 147 15.22 -3.41 14.82
CA GLY A 147 15.36 -4.80 14.41
C GLY A 147 14.16 -5.66 14.81
N TYR A 148 14.32 -6.98 14.65
CA TYR A 148 13.27 -7.95 14.94
C TYR A 148 13.30 -8.37 16.41
N ASP A 149 12.17 -8.24 17.10
CA ASP A 149 11.99 -8.70 18.49
C ASP A 149 10.53 -9.16 18.76
N GLU A 150 10.21 -9.39 20.03
CA GLU A 150 8.87 -9.81 20.45
C GLU A 150 7.79 -8.74 20.20
N PHE A 151 8.14 -7.46 20.26
CA PHE A 151 7.17 -6.38 20.02
C PHE A 151 6.73 -6.36 18.56
N ALA A 152 7.67 -6.55 17.63
CA ALA A 152 7.34 -6.71 16.20
C ALA A 152 6.36 -7.88 15.97
N GLN A 153 6.57 -9.02 16.66
CA GLN A 153 5.65 -10.16 16.58
C GLN A 153 4.25 -9.81 17.12
N GLN A 154 4.15 -9.17 18.28
CA GLN A 154 2.86 -8.81 18.89
C GLN A 154 2.03 -7.90 17.98
N ILE A 155 2.68 -6.95 17.30
CA ILE A 155 2.01 -6.05 16.35
C ILE A 155 1.49 -6.86 15.15
N ILE A 156 2.32 -7.74 14.57
CA ILE A 156 1.96 -8.52 13.39
C ILE A 156 0.88 -9.56 13.71
N ASP A 157 0.91 -10.19 14.89
CA ASP A 157 -0.17 -11.06 15.36
C ASP A 157 -1.50 -10.30 15.39
N LYS A 158 -1.48 -9.07 15.89
CA LYS A 158 -2.68 -8.24 15.93
C LYS A 158 -3.14 -7.83 14.52
N ALA A 159 -2.21 -7.50 13.63
CA ALA A 159 -2.52 -7.19 12.24
C ALA A 159 -3.19 -8.38 11.53
N LEU A 160 -2.67 -9.59 11.71
CA LEU A 160 -3.20 -10.81 11.10
C LEU A 160 -4.55 -11.25 11.72
N GLN A 161 -4.81 -10.96 13.00
CA GLN A 161 -6.13 -11.15 13.59
C GLN A 161 -7.21 -10.26 12.94
N LEU A 162 -6.84 -9.03 12.54
CA LEU A 162 -7.76 -8.08 11.93
C LEU A 162 -7.98 -8.36 10.44
N TYR A 163 -6.92 -8.78 9.74
CA TYR A 163 -6.96 -9.13 8.33
C TYR A 163 -5.98 -10.28 8.03
N PRO A 164 -6.44 -11.54 8.12
CA PRO A 164 -5.58 -12.72 7.92
C PRO A 164 -4.92 -12.78 6.55
N LYS A 165 -5.53 -12.15 5.54
CA LYS A 165 -5.04 -12.11 4.15
C LYS A 165 -4.20 -10.85 3.85
N SER A 166 -3.88 -10.03 4.84
CA SER A 166 -3.02 -8.86 4.69
C SER A 166 -1.65 -9.27 4.14
N ILE A 167 -1.35 -8.93 2.89
CA ILE A 167 -0.05 -9.25 2.29
C ILE A 167 1.09 -8.58 3.06
N SER A 168 0.93 -7.31 3.43
CA SER A 168 1.92 -6.57 4.22
C SER A 168 2.25 -7.29 5.54
N ALA A 169 1.23 -7.72 6.29
CA ALA A 169 1.44 -8.42 7.56
C ALA A 169 2.03 -9.82 7.35
N ASN A 170 1.56 -10.57 6.35
CA ASN A 170 2.06 -11.91 6.07
C ASN A 170 3.52 -11.90 5.60
N LEU A 171 3.95 -10.90 4.81
CA LEU A 171 5.35 -10.72 4.41
C LEU A 171 6.25 -10.42 5.62
N ILE A 172 5.82 -9.53 6.51
CA ILE A 172 6.57 -9.25 7.74
C ILE A 172 6.62 -10.50 8.64
N GLN A 173 5.53 -11.26 8.75
CA GLN A 173 5.53 -12.53 9.48
C GLN A 173 6.51 -13.55 8.88
N ALA A 174 6.59 -13.64 7.55
CA ALA A 174 7.55 -14.50 6.87
C ALA A 174 8.99 -14.10 7.20
N ASN A 175 9.28 -12.80 7.24
CA ASN A 175 10.58 -12.28 7.65
C ASN A 175 10.88 -12.60 9.12
N ILE A 176 9.93 -12.40 10.04
CA ILE A 176 10.10 -12.76 11.46
C ILE A 176 10.40 -14.26 11.61
N ASN A 177 9.63 -15.12 10.93
CA ASN A 177 9.85 -16.58 10.98
C ASN A 177 11.24 -16.94 10.42
N THR A 178 11.64 -16.31 9.32
CA THR A 178 12.95 -16.53 8.69
C THR A 178 14.09 -16.12 9.61
N VAL A 179 14.03 -14.92 10.19
CA VAL A 179 15.06 -14.43 11.12
C VAL A 179 15.17 -15.33 12.35
N ARG A 180 14.04 -15.78 12.92
CA ARG A 180 14.03 -16.73 14.04
C ARG A 180 14.70 -18.06 13.67
N PHE A 181 14.35 -18.60 12.51
CA PHE A 181 14.97 -19.83 12.01
C PHE A 181 16.47 -19.66 11.79
N GLU A 182 16.90 -18.59 11.11
CA GLU A 182 18.31 -18.31 10.83
C GLU A 182 19.14 -18.11 12.11
N ASN A 183 18.58 -17.44 13.13
CA ASN A 183 19.25 -17.28 14.43
C ASN A 183 19.50 -18.62 15.13
N VAL A 184 18.53 -19.55 15.07
CA VAL A 184 18.70 -20.91 15.61
C VAL A 184 19.73 -21.69 14.78
N MET A 185 19.70 -21.59 13.46
CA MET A 185 20.67 -22.24 12.58
C MET A 185 22.10 -21.77 12.85
N SER A 186 22.29 -20.46 13.02
CA SER A 186 23.58 -19.87 13.39
C SER A 186 24.07 -20.41 14.74
N SER A 187 23.19 -20.49 15.74
CA SER A 187 23.53 -21.02 17.07
C SER A 187 23.89 -22.52 17.04
N LEU A 188 23.39 -23.26 16.07
CA LEU A 188 23.69 -24.68 15.84
C LEU A 188 24.89 -24.90 14.91
N GLY A 189 25.50 -23.83 14.36
CA GLY A 189 26.56 -23.93 13.37
C GLY A 189 26.12 -24.56 12.03
N ILE A 190 24.82 -24.47 11.71
CA ILE A 190 24.23 -25.01 10.47
C ILE A 190 24.05 -23.86 9.49
N ASN A 191 24.57 -23.98 8.27
CA ASN A 191 24.22 -23.07 7.19
C ASN A 191 22.90 -23.51 6.53
N PRO A 192 21.79 -22.76 6.68
CA PRO A 192 20.49 -23.15 6.11
C PRO A 192 20.45 -23.09 4.58
N ARG A 193 21.42 -22.41 3.95
CA ARG A 193 21.54 -22.30 2.49
C ARG A 193 22.32 -23.48 1.87
N ASP A 194 22.95 -24.32 2.69
CA ASP A 194 23.62 -25.54 2.26
C ASP A 194 22.69 -26.73 2.49
N ASN A 195 22.22 -27.35 1.41
CA ASN A 195 21.28 -28.47 1.47
C ASN A 195 21.81 -29.65 2.31
N LYS A 196 23.10 -29.94 2.31
CA LYS A 196 23.67 -31.04 3.11
C LYS A 196 23.65 -30.70 4.59
N GLN A 197 24.00 -29.47 4.95
CA GLN A 197 23.96 -29.02 6.33
C GLN A 197 22.53 -28.89 6.84
N LEU A 198 21.61 -28.42 6.00
CA LEU A 198 20.20 -28.30 6.35
C LEU A 198 19.58 -29.66 6.74
N GLN A 199 20.02 -30.78 6.16
CA GLN A 199 19.55 -32.11 6.58
C GLN A 199 19.85 -32.42 8.06
N ASN A 200 20.84 -31.76 8.67
CA ASN A 200 21.20 -31.98 10.07
C ASN A 200 20.14 -31.44 11.04
N ILE A 201 19.21 -30.57 10.60
CA ILE A 201 18.13 -30.07 11.46
C ILE A 201 17.22 -31.19 11.97
N ARG A 202 17.19 -32.36 11.32
CA ARG A 202 16.43 -33.54 11.76
C ARG A 202 16.79 -34.00 13.18
N ASN A 203 17.98 -33.65 13.65
CA ASN A 203 18.45 -33.94 15.00
C ASN A 203 17.95 -32.90 16.04
N PHE A 204 17.29 -31.83 15.59
CA PHE A 204 16.83 -30.71 16.40
C PHE A 204 15.34 -30.44 16.11
N PRO A 205 14.40 -31.10 16.82
CA PRO A 205 12.97 -31.00 16.54
C PRO A 205 12.44 -29.56 16.47
N ASN A 206 12.92 -28.68 17.34
CA ASN A 206 12.53 -27.26 17.34
C ASN A 206 12.97 -26.52 16.05
N ALA A 207 14.13 -26.87 15.47
CA ALA A 207 14.56 -26.31 14.20
C ALA A 207 13.66 -26.74 13.04
N VAL A 208 13.18 -28.00 13.06
CA VAL A 208 12.20 -28.50 12.08
C VAL A 208 10.89 -27.73 12.20
N VAL A 209 10.41 -27.47 13.41
CA VAL A 209 9.19 -26.66 13.64
C VAL A 209 9.35 -25.25 13.06
N LEU A 210 10.48 -24.59 13.30
CA LEU A 210 10.75 -23.25 12.76
C LEU A 210 10.81 -23.26 11.23
N LEU A 211 11.47 -24.24 10.61
CA LEU A 211 11.50 -24.37 9.16
C LEU A 211 10.09 -24.60 8.59
N ASN A 212 9.27 -25.43 9.25
CA ASN A 212 7.89 -25.64 8.84
C ASN A 212 7.07 -24.35 8.94
N GLN A 213 7.26 -23.53 9.98
CA GLN A 213 6.60 -22.23 10.10
C GLN A 213 7.00 -21.27 8.98
N VAL A 214 8.28 -21.24 8.60
CA VAL A 214 8.76 -20.48 7.44
C VAL A 214 8.06 -20.96 6.17
N ASN A 215 8.10 -22.26 5.88
CA ASN A 215 7.52 -22.84 4.68
C ASN A 215 6.00 -22.62 4.60
N THR A 216 5.27 -22.83 5.70
CA THR A 216 3.83 -22.60 5.77
C THR A 216 3.48 -21.13 5.51
N GLN A 217 4.26 -20.21 6.07
CA GLN A 217 4.02 -18.78 5.89
C GLN A 217 4.25 -18.34 4.43
N TYR A 218 5.31 -18.81 3.78
CA TYR A 218 5.53 -18.53 2.35
C TYR A 218 4.50 -19.20 1.45
N ALA A 219 4.12 -20.45 1.74
CA ALA A 219 3.05 -21.12 1.00
C ALA A 219 1.71 -20.38 1.12
N LEU A 220 1.40 -19.79 2.28
CA LEU A 220 0.22 -18.94 2.44
C LEU A 220 0.30 -17.70 1.53
N ILE A 221 1.44 -17.01 1.48
CA ILE A 221 1.66 -15.84 0.62
C ILE A 221 1.49 -16.20 -0.86
N ASP A 222 2.07 -17.32 -1.30
CA ASP A 222 1.95 -17.81 -2.67
C ASP A 222 0.48 -18.16 -3.01
N ASN A 223 -0.21 -18.85 -2.11
CA ASN A 223 -1.63 -19.21 -2.27
C ASN A 223 -2.57 -17.99 -2.28
N LEU A 224 -2.18 -16.89 -1.62
CA LEU A 224 -2.92 -15.62 -1.70
C LEU A 224 -2.77 -14.96 -3.08
N GLY A 225 -1.82 -15.41 -3.90
CA GLY A 225 -1.55 -14.86 -5.24
C GLY A 225 -0.57 -13.70 -5.22
N TYR A 226 0.18 -13.51 -4.13
CA TYR A 226 1.25 -12.52 -4.12
C TYR A 226 2.33 -12.89 -5.14
N GLU A 227 2.86 -11.88 -5.81
CA GLU A 227 4.04 -12.02 -6.63
C GLU A 227 4.99 -10.88 -6.32
N HIS A 228 6.26 -11.22 -6.08
CA HIS A 228 7.29 -10.23 -5.89
C HIS A 228 7.53 -9.51 -7.22
N MET A 229 7.12 -8.24 -7.30
CA MET A 229 7.44 -7.38 -8.43
C MET A 229 8.92 -6.97 -8.36
N PRO A 230 9.75 -7.31 -9.36
CA PRO A 230 11.15 -6.88 -9.40
C PRO A 230 11.32 -5.36 -9.33
N PRO A 231 12.41 -4.82 -8.74
CA PRO A 231 12.64 -3.38 -8.70
C PRO A 231 12.61 -2.71 -10.08
N GLU A 232 13.15 -3.38 -11.11
CA GLU A 232 13.17 -2.88 -12.50
C GLU A 232 11.76 -2.81 -13.09
N ALA A 233 10.93 -3.80 -12.79
CA ALA A 233 9.54 -3.83 -13.19
C ALA A 233 8.75 -2.69 -12.54
N TYR A 234 8.96 -2.46 -11.24
CA TYR A 234 8.36 -1.33 -10.54
C TYR A 234 8.81 0.02 -11.13
N GLN A 235 10.09 0.15 -11.45
CA GLN A 235 10.62 1.35 -12.10
C GLN A 235 9.97 1.61 -13.47
N GLN A 236 9.80 0.58 -14.29
CA GLN A 236 9.12 0.70 -15.58
C GLN A 236 7.65 1.12 -15.40
N TRP A 237 6.95 0.48 -14.46
CA TRP A 237 5.58 0.85 -14.09
C TRP A 237 5.49 2.32 -13.64
N LEU A 238 6.40 2.78 -12.78
CA LEU A 238 6.44 4.15 -12.28
C LEU A 238 6.75 5.17 -13.40
N GLN A 239 7.53 4.79 -14.41
CA GLN A 239 7.74 5.61 -15.60
C GLN A 239 6.49 5.69 -16.48
N LEU A 240 5.75 4.59 -16.66
CA LEU A 240 4.49 4.57 -17.39
C LEU A 240 3.44 5.50 -16.76
N MET A 241 3.41 5.60 -15.43
CA MET A 241 2.55 6.52 -14.69
C MET A 241 2.78 8.01 -15.02
N ARG A 242 3.96 8.35 -15.58
CA ARG A 242 4.29 9.71 -16.06
C ARG A 242 3.87 9.96 -17.52
N GLY A 243 3.49 8.91 -18.25
CA GLY A 243 3.29 8.92 -19.71
C GLY A 243 2.06 9.69 -20.20
N GLU A 244 1.99 9.94 -21.51
CA GLU A 244 0.93 10.76 -22.12
C GLU A 244 -0.42 10.04 -22.30
N LYS A 245 -0.40 8.71 -22.50
CA LYS A 245 -1.63 7.92 -22.73
C LYS A 245 -2.64 8.05 -21.58
N GLN A 246 -2.15 8.08 -20.34
CA GLN A 246 -3.00 8.22 -19.15
C GLN A 246 -3.61 9.63 -19.03
N LYS A 247 -2.98 10.65 -19.62
CA LYS A 247 -3.50 12.03 -19.63
C LYS A 247 -4.78 12.16 -20.46
N GLU A 248 -4.92 11.40 -21.54
CA GLU A 248 -6.11 11.45 -22.41
C GLU A 248 -7.32 10.81 -21.72
N GLU A 249 -7.16 9.62 -21.14
CA GLU A 249 -8.20 8.96 -20.34
C GLU A 249 -8.60 9.80 -19.12
N ASN A 250 -7.61 10.38 -18.43
CA ASN A 250 -7.86 11.29 -17.31
C ASN A 250 -8.72 12.50 -17.72
N LYS A 251 -8.41 13.15 -18.86
CA LYS A 251 -9.21 14.28 -19.37
C LYS A 251 -10.67 13.88 -19.63
N ALA A 252 -10.90 12.67 -20.15
CA ALA A 252 -12.25 12.16 -20.38
C ALA A 252 -13.00 11.95 -19.05
N ILE A 253 -12.36 11.32 -18.07
CA ILE A 253 -12.94 11.08 -16.74
C ILE A 253 -13.19 12.41 -16.01
N GLU A 254 -12.23 13.34 -16.03
CA GLU A 254 -12.38 14.66 -15.44
C GLU A 254 -13.56 15.45 -16.05
N LYS A 255 -13.73 15.38 -17.37
CA LYS A 255 -14.83 16.07 -18.05
C LYS A 255 -16.18 15.50 -17.62
N GLN A 256 -16.28 14.16 -17.50
CA GLN A 256 -17.47 13.51 -16.97
C GLN A 256 -17.73 13.92 -15.51
N PHE A 257 -16.70 13.89 -14.66
CA PHE A 257 -16.78 14.23 -13.25
C PHE A 257 -17.17 15.69 -13.02
N LYS A 258 -16.57 16.64 -13.75
CA LYS A 258 -16.94 18.07 -13.71
C LYS A 258 -18.39 18.30 -14.19
N GLY A 259 -18.84 17.54 -15.19
CA GLY A 259 -20.22 17.59 -15.67
C GLY A 259 -21.25 17.13 -14.64
N LEU A 260 -20.86 16.27 -13.70
CA LEU A 260 -21.69 15.83 -12.57
C LEU A 260 -21.78 16.91 -11.48
N LEU A 261 -20.65 17.50 -11.10
CA LEU A 261 -20.59 18.59 -10.10
C LEU A 261 -21.30 19.88 -10.56
N GLY A 262 -21.46 20.09 -11.86
CA GLY A 262 -22.16 21.25 -12.44
C GLY A 262 -23.68 21.12 -12.51
N LYS A 263 -24.26 19.96 -12.16
CA LYS A 263 -25.72 19.83 -12.02
C LYS A 263 -26.13 20.35 -10.64
N PRO A 264 -27.16 21.22 -10.53
CA PRO A 264 -27.58 21.75 -9.25
C PRO A 264 -27.96 20.60 -8.32
N ILE A 265 -27.30 20.56 -7.15
CA ILE A 265 -27.69 19.70 -6.04
C ILE A 265 -29.17 19.97 -5.80
N LYS A 266 -30.03 18.95 -6.00
CA LYS A 266 -31.43 19.04 -5.59
C LYS A 266 -31.41 19.31 -4.09
N THR A 267 -31.69 20.54 -3.71
CA THR A 267 -31.92 20.94 -2.33
C THR A 267 -32.89 19.93 -1.71
N LEU A 268 -32.41 19.17 -0.73
CA LEU A 268 -33.27 18.42 0.17
C LEU A 268 -34.24 19.43 0.76
N LYS A 269 -35.54 19.25 0.46
CA LYS A 269 -36.61 20.00 1.13
C LYS A 269 -36.61 19.58 2.59
N ASP A 270 -36.83 20.59 3.45
CA ASP A 270 -36.93 20.53 4.91
C ASP A 270 -37.72 19.32 5.45
#